data_AF-A0A256VL84-F1
#
_entry.id   AF-A0A256VL84-F1
#
_cell.length_a   1.000
_cell.length_b   1.000
_cell.length_c   1.000
_cell.angle_alpha   90.00
_cell.angle_beta   90.00
_cell.angle_gamma   90.00
#
_symmetry.space_group_name_H-M   'P 1'
#
loop_
_entity.id
_entity.type
_entity.pdbx_description
1 polymer ?
#
loop_
_entity_poly.entity_id
_entity_poly.type
_entity_poly.pdbx_seq_one_letter_code
_entity_poly.pdbx_strand_id
1 'polypeptide(L)'
;MSNKAGRPTKITEAVISQMRTYMMAGVSLKDACELVGIGTTTWREFEQREPNFRRKRKMWQGMLKARAKVNIAEHVFGNKEKGIEPDLSWSQYVLDRAMDQETKNAQNTLTRANARKINAEIERIKAETKRLNSNDEGITKIVFSDDLKPDKEDDSKQKGSEDDGTDTKPK
;
A
#
# COMPACT_ATOMS: atom_id res chain seq x y z
N MET A 1 -6.82 30.05 43.51
CA MET A 1 -7.13 28.65 43.19
C MET A 1 -5.87 27.83 43.43
N SER A 2 -5.84 27.01 44.47
CA SER A 2 -4.67 26.21 44.84
C SER A 2 -4.47 25.10 43.82
N ASN A 3 -3.46 25.22 42.95
CA ASN A 3 -2.97 24.09 42.18
C ASN A 3 -2.50 23.02 43.17
N LYS A 4 -3.30 21.98 43.38
CA LYS A 4 -2.84 20.74 44.00
C LYS A 4 -1.77 20.17 43.05
N ALA A 5 -0.52 20.58 43.26
CA ALA A 5 0.64 19.98 42.63
C ALA A 5 0.74 18.54 43.14
N GLY A 6 0.05 17.64 42.45
CA GLY A 6 0.21 16.20 42.66
C GLY A 6 1.68 15.86 42.46
N ARG A 7 2.22 15.03 43.37
CA ARG A 7 3.58 14.50 43.28
C ARG A 7 3.81 13.98 41.85
N PRO A 8 4.89 14.37 41.16
CA PRO A 8 5.15 13.88 39.80
C PRO A 8 5.15 12.34 39.83
N THR A 9 4.27 11.73 39.04
CA THR A 9 4.11 10.28 38.96
C THR A 9 5.37 9.70 38.33
N LYS A 10 6.38 9.42 39.18
CA LYS A 10 7.64 8.82 38.73
C LYS A 10 7.36 7.40 38.27
N ILE A 11 7.84 7.06 37.09
CA ILE A 11 7.83 5.69 36.60
C ILE A 11 8.88 4.93 37.42
N THR A 12 8.40 4.04 38.31
CA THR A 12 9.23 3.18 39.14
C THR A 12 9.38 1.81 38.48
N GLU A 13 10.34 1.00 38.94
CA GLU A 13 10.49 -0.38 38.47
C GLU A 13 9.22 -1.23 38.68
N ALA A 14 8.46 -0.96 39.74
CA ALA A 14 7.17 -1.62 39.98
C ALA A 14 6.14 -1.29 38.88
N VAL A 15 6.04 -0.01 38.49
CA VAL A 15 5.18 0.43 37.39
C VAL A 15 5.62 -0.22 36.07
N ILE A 16 6.93 -0.27 35.81
CA ILE A 16 7.49 -0.92 34.62
C ILE A 16 7.13 -2.41 34.57
N SER A 17 7.25 -3.11 35.70
CA SER A 17 6.93 -4.53 35.82
C SER A 17 5.44 -4.83 35.57
N GLN A 18 4.55 -4.00 36.13
CA GLN A 18 3.11 -4.10 35.88
C GLN A 18 2.77 -3.81 34.41
N MET A 19 3.34 -2.74 33.85
CA MET A 19 3.17 -2.37 32.44
C MET A 19 3.62 -3.50 31.51
N ARG A 20 4.78 -4.13 31.79
CA ARG A 20 5.25 -5.31 31.07
C ARG A 20 4.22 -6.44 31.13
N THR A 21 3.73 -6.77 32.31
CA THR A 21 2.76 -7.86 32.52
C THR A 21 1.49 -7.63 31.71
N TYR A 22 0.90 -6.44 31.81
CA TYR A 22 -0.32 -6.10 31.06
C TYR A 22 -0.10 -6.13 29.55
N MET A 23 0.99 -5.56 29.06
CA MET A 23 1.28 -5.55 27.62
C MET A 23 1.57 -6.95 27.07
N MET A 24 2.27 -7.80 27.84
CA MET A 24 2.49 -9.20 27.48
C MET A 24 1.17 -9.99 27.43
N ALA A 25 0.17 -9.59 28.21
CA ALA A 25 -1.19 -10.12 28.17
C ALA A 25 -2.06 -9.52 27.05
N GLY A 26 -1.51 -8.66 26.19
CA GLY A 26 -2.21 -8.06 25.05
C GLY A 26 -2.99 -6.78 25.37
N VAL A 27 -2.87 -6.25 26.58
CA VAL A 27 -3.50 -4.98 26.96
C VAL A 27 -2.87 -3.82 26.20
N SER A 28 -3.70 -2.88 25.74
CA SER A 28 -3.21 -1.70 25.02
C SER A 28 -2.34 -0.82 25.92
N LEU A 29 -1.47 0.01 25.34
CA LEU A 29 -0.67 0.96 26.13
C LEU A 29 -1.57 1.90 26.97
N LYS A 30 -2.71 2.31 26.41
CA LYS A 30 -3.64 3.21 27.09
C LYS A 30 -4.22 2.56 28.34
N ASP A 31 -4.77 1.36 28.18
CA ASP A 31 -5.45 0.69 29.27
C ASP A 31 -4.44 0.18 30.31
N ALA A 32 -3.24 -0.24 29.88
CA ALA A 32 -2.16 -0.59 30.80
C ALA A 32 -1.73 0.61 31.66
N CYS A 33 -1.60 1.80 31.06
CA CYS A 33 -1.33 3.04 31.80
C CYS A 33 -2.44 3.36 32.81
N GLU A 34 -3.70 3.19 32.42
CA GLU A 34 -4.86 3.40 33.29
C GLU A 34 -4.86 2.44 34.49
N LEU A 35 -4.58 1.16 34.26
CA LEU A 35 -4.50 0.13 35.30
C LEU A 35 -3.40 0.40 36.34
N VAL A 36 -2.31 1.05 35.95
CA VAL A 36 -1.22 1.43 36.87
C VAL A 36 -1.34 2.88 37.38
N GLY A 37 -2.42 3.58 37.04
CA GLY A 37 -2.70 4.94 37.54
C GLY A 37 -1.80 6.03 36.96
N ILE A 38 -1.31 5.87 35.72
CA ILE A 38 -0.48 6.88 35.04
C ILE A 38 -1.10 7.38 33.74
N GLY A 39 -0.72 8.59 33.32
CA GLY A 39 -1.07 9.10 32.00
C GLY A 39 -0.26 8.42 30.89
N THR A 40 -0.87 8.24 29.71
CA THR A 40 -0.14 7.75 28.52
C THR A 40 0.96 8.70 28.06
N THR A 41 0.78 10.00 28.25
CA THR A 41 1.79 11.03 28.03
C THR A 41 3.00 10.83 28.94
N THR A 42 2.76 10.54 30.23
CA THR A 42 3.81 10.23 31.21
C THR A 42 4.67 9.04 30.76
N TRP A 43 4.05 7.97 30.25
CA TRP A 43 4.80 6.85 29.69
C TRP A 43 5.60 7.22 28.44
N ARG A 44 5.02 8.02 27.54
CA ARG A 44 5.72 8.45 26.31
C ARG A 44 6.92 9.35 26.62
N GLU A 45 6.79 10.26 27.59
CA GLU A 45 7.91 11.09 28.04
C GLU A 45 9.02 10.24 28.67
N PHE A 46 8.65 9.21 29.45
CA PHE A 46 9.61 8.24 29.95
C PHE A 46 10.32 7.51 28.81
N GLU A 47 9.61 7.05 27.78
CA GLU A 47 10.23 6.43 26.59
C GLU A 47 11.14 7.37 25.81
N GLN A 48 10.91 8.69 25.85
CA GLN A 48 11.80 9.67 25.24
C GLN A 48 13.11 9.82 26.01
N ARG A 49 13.04 9.80 27.35
CA ARG A 49 14.22 9.85 28.23
C ARG A 49 14.98 8.52 28.26
N GLU A 50 14.26 7.42 28.12
CA GLU A 50 14.82 6.05 28.06
C GLU A 50 14.36 5.30 26.79
N PRO A 51 14.99 5.60 25.63
CA PRO A 51 14.57 5.06 24.32
C PRO A 51 14.53 3.53 24.24
N ASN A 52 15.32 2.84 25.06
CA ASN A 52 15.34 1.38 25.13
C ASN A 52 13.97 0.80 25.53
N PHE A 53 13.19 1.52 26.35
CA PHE A 53 11.87 1.06 26.76
C PHE A 53 10.84 1.09 25.64
N ARG A 54 10.99 1.94 24.63
CA ARG A 54 10.14 1.91 23.43
C ARG A 54 10.29 0.57 22.68
N ARG A 55 11.52 0.05 22.58
CA ARG A 55 11.77 -1.27 21.97
C ARG A 55 11.22 -2.39 22.85
N LYS A 56 11.48 -2.35 24.16
CA LYS A 56 10.94 -3.33 25.13
C LYS A 56 9.42 -3.39 25.10
N ARG A 57 8.74 -2.24 25.10
CA ARG A 57 7.28 -2.17 24.98
C ARG A 57 6.77 -2.85 23.71
N LYS A 58 7.34 -2.52 22.54
CA LYS A 58 6.92 -3.17 21.28
C LYS A 58 7.08 -4.68 21.35
N MET A 59 8.16 -5.17 21.98
CA MET A 59 8.37 -6.59 22.22
C MET A 59 7.29 -7.17 23.16
N TRP A 60 6.99 -6.51 24.27
CA TRP A 60 5.94 -6.96 25.21
C TRP A 60 4.57 -7.03 24.52
N GLN A 61 4.19 -6.00 23.76
CA GLN A 61 2.93 -5.97 23.01
C GLN A 61 2.84 -7.07 21.94
N GLY A 62 3.98 -7.52 21.41
CA GLY A 62 4.04 -8.65 20.47
C GLY A 62 3.98 -10.03 21.13
N MET A 63 4.18 -10.11 22.46
CA MET A 63 4.41 -11.38 23.15
C MET A 63 3.20 -12.29 23.16
N LEU A 64 1.98 -11.75 23.36
CA LEU A 64 0.77 -12.56 23.33
C LEU A 64 0.60 -13.24 21.96
N LYS A 65 0.82 -12.50 20.87
CA LYS A 65 0.75 -13.03 19.51
C LYS A 65 1.81 -14.10 19.28
N ALA A 66 3.04 -13.89 19.75
CA ALA A 66 4.11 -14.88 19.64
C ALA A 66 3.74 -16.17 20.41
N ARG A 67 3.23 -16.04 21.63
CA ARG A 67 2.81 -17.17 22.45
C ARG A 67 1.61 -17.91 21.86
N ALA A 68 0.64 -17.20 21.31
CA ALA A 68 -0.49 -17.81 20.60
C ALA A 68 -0.01 -18.65 19.41
N LYS A 69 0.98 -18.19 18.65
CA LYS A 69 1.58 -18.99 17.56
C LYS A 69 2.25 -20.26 18.06
N VAL A 70 2.97 -20.18 19.18
CA VAL A 70 3.59 -21.36 19.80
C VAL A 70 2.51 -22.34 20.24
N ASN A 71 1.47 -21.87 20.94
CA ASN A 71 0.36 -22.73 21.37
C ASN A 71 -0.32 -23.42 20.18
N ILE A 72 -0.57 -22.71 19.08
CA ILE A 72 -1.12 -23.29 17.85
C ILE A 72 -0.17 -24.37 17.31
N ALA A 73 1.12 -24.08 17.22
CA ALA A 73 2.12 -25.04 16.74
C ALA A 73 2.18 -26.30 17.62
N GLU A 74 2.04 -26.15 18.95
CA GLU A 74 1.98 -27.28 19.88
C GLU A 74 0.76 -28.17 19.63
N HIS A 75 -0.38 -27.61 19.24
CA HIS A 75 -1.54 -28.41 18.85
C HIS A 75 -1.41 -29.04 17.45
N VAL A 76 -0.67 -28.40 16.53
CA VAL A 76 -0.40 -28.96 15.19
C VAL A 76 0.56 -30.14 15.26
N PHE A 77 1.68 -29.98 15.98
CA PHE A 77 2.74 -31.00 16.04
C PHE A 77 2.61 -31.97 17.22
N GLY A 78 1.76 -31.65 18.20
CA GLY A 78 1.77 -32.27 19.52
C GLY A 78 2.90 -31.75 20.40
N ASN A 79 2.71 -31.86 21.72
CA ASN A 79 3.74 -31.61 22.72
C ASN A 79 3.58 -32.62 23.88
N LYS A 80 4.43 -33.65 23.88
CA LYS A 80 4.39 -34.75 24.87
C LYS A 80 4.65 -34.29 26.30
N GLU A 81 5.55 -33.32 26.50
CA GLU A 81 5.87 -32.80 27.83
C GLU A 81 4.68 -32.09 28.48
N LYS A 82 3.79 -31.52 27.65
CA LYS A 82 2.56 -30.85 28.08
C LYS A 82 1.31 -31.71 27.97
N GLY A 83 1.44 -32.97 27.55
CA GLY A 83 0.30 -33.87 27.30
C GLY A 83 -0.63 -33.40 26.17
N ILE A 84 -0.10 -32.67 25.18
CA ILE A 84 -0.87 -32.18 24.03
C ILE A 84 -0.69 -33.16 22.88
N GLU A 85 -1.78 -33.75 22.41
CA GLU A 85 -1.78 -34.58 21.21
C GLU A 85 -1.94 -33.72 19.94
N PRO A 86 -1.37 -34.14 18.79
CA PRO A 86 -1.60 -33.48 17.52
C PRO A 86 -3.09 -33.52 17.14
N ASP A 87 -3.62 -32.40 16.68
CA ASP A 87 -5.01 -32.26 16.25
C ASP A 87 -5.10 -31.68 14.83
N LEU A 88 -5.78 -32.42 13.95
CA LEU A 88 -5.98 -32.05 12.55
C LEU A 88 -6.77 -30.74 12.40
N SER A 89 -7.67 -30.42 13.33
CA SER A 89 -8.47 -29.19 13.29
C SER A 89 -7.60 -27.94 13.33
N TRP A 90 -6.51 -27.97 14.11
CA TRP A 90 -5.55 -26.87 14.18
C TRP A 90 -4.71 -26.75 12.91
N SER A 91 -4.44 -27.87 12.24
CA SER A 91 -3.74 -27.86 10.94
C SER A 91 -4.61 -27.21 9.87
N GLN A 92 -5.90 -27.57 9.83
CA GLN A 92 -6.88 -26.94 8.95
C GLN A 92 -7.02 -25.44 9.23
N TYR A 93 -7.18 -25.06 10.51
CA TYR A 93 -7.24 -23.64 10.91
C TYR A 93 -6.05 -22.82 10.41
N VAL A 94 -4.83 -23.37 10.47
CA VAL A 94 -3.62 -22.67 9.99
C VAL A 94 -3.67 -22.47 8.47
N LEU A 95 -4.10 -23.49 7.71
CA LEU A 95 -4.22 -23.41 6.26
C LEU A 95 -5.30 -22.42 5.83
N ASP A 96 -6.49 -22.48 6.42
CA ASP A 96 -7.60 -21.56 6.13
C ASP A 96 -7.19 -20.11 6.38
N ARG A 97 -6.51 -19.87 7.51
CA ARG A 97 -5.99 -18.54 7.85
C ARG A 97 -4.92 -18.05 6.87
N ALA A 98 -4.09 -18.95 6.33
CA ALA A 98 -3.08 -18.59 5.33
C ALA A 98 -3.75 -18.20 4.01
N MET A 99 -4.73 -18.99 3.55
CA MET A 99 -5.52 -18.68 2.34
C MET A 99 -6.25 -17.34 2.47
N ASP A 100 -6.94 -17.10 3.59
CA ASP A 100 -7.62 -15.83 3.87
C ASP A 100 -6.68 -14.62 3.79
N GLN A 101 -5.44 -14.79 4.30
CA GLN A 101 -4.45 -13.73 4.28
C GLN A 101 -3.95 -13.46 2.84
N GLU A 102 -3.75 -14.50 2.05
CA GLU A 102 -3.38 -14.38 0.63
C GLU A 102 -4.48 -13.70 -0.18
N THR A 103 -5.74 -14.11 0.00
CA THR A 103 -6.89 -13.47 -0.66
C THR A 103 -6.97 -11.99 -0.32
N LYS A 104 -6.82 -11.61 0.96
CA LYS A 104 -6.78 -10.20 1.38
C LYS A 104 -5.61 -9.44 0.76
N ASN A 105 -4.44 -10.05 0.68
CA ASN A 105 -3.26 -9.43 0.07
C ASN A 105 -3.44 -9.21 -1.44
N ALA A 106 -4.02 -10.18 -2.14
CA ALA A 106 -4.34 -10.07 -3.56
C ALA A 106 -5.35 -8.96 -3.82
N GLN A 107 -6.44 -8.90 -3.02
CA GLN A 107 -7.45 -7.85 -3.12
C GLN A 107 -6.88 -6.46 -2.86
N ASN A 108 -6.03 -6.31 -1.84
CA ASN A 108 -5.35 -5.05 -1.55
C ASN A 108 -4.42 -4.61 -2.69
N THR A 109 -3.72 -5.56 -3.31
CA THR A 109 -2.84 -5.29 -4.45
C THR A 109 -3.63 -4.82 -5.67
N LEU A 110 -4.73 -5.51 -5.99
CA LEU A 110 -5.65 -5.11 -7.06
C LEU A 110 -6.23 -3.71 -6.81
N THR A 111 -6.70 -3.45 -5.59
CA THR A 111 -7.27 -2.15 -5.21
C THR A 111 -6.24 -1.02 -5.38
N ARG A 112 -4.99 -1.25 -4.97
CA ARG A 112 -3.90 -0.27 -5.15
C ARG A 112 -3.57 -0.05 -6.63
N ALA A 113 -3.56 -1.10 -7.45
CA ALA A 113 -3.32 -0.98 -8.89
C ALA A 113 -4.43 -0.17 -9.57
N ASN A 114 -5.69 -0.43 -9.22
CA ASN A 114 -6.84 0.34 -9.72
C ASN A 114 -6.77 1.81 -9.30
N ALA A 115 -6.43 2.10 -8.04
CA ALA A 115 -6.25 3.48 -7.57
C ALA A 115 -5.13 4.21 -8.34
N ARG A 116 -4.02 3.51 -8.65
CA ARG A 116 -2.94 4.09 -9.48
C ARG A 116 -3.39 4.37 -10.90
N LYS A 117 -4.17 3.47 -11.52
CA LYS A 117 -4.72 3.67 -12.86
C LYS A 117 -5.64 4.89 -12.89
N ILE A 118 -6.58 4.98 -11.95
CA ILE A 118 -7.49 6.12 -11.80
C ILE A 118 -6.71 7.42 -11.59
N ASN A 119 -5.71 7.43 -10.71
CA ASN A 119 -4.90 8.62 -10.49
C ASN A 119 -4.11 9.04 -11.75
N ALA A 120 -3.54 8.08 -12.48
CA ALA A 120 -2.84 8.38 -13.73
C ALA A 120 -3.80 8.94 -14.80
N GLU A 121 -5.03 8.43 -14.84
CA GLU A 121 -6.08 8.92 -15.73
C GLU A 121 -6.56 10.32 -15.34
N ILE A 122 -6.73 10.60 -14.04
CA ILE A 122 -7.01 11.95 -13.53
C ILE A 122 -5.89 12.93 -13.93
N GLU A 123 -4.63 12.55 -13.77
CA GLU A 123 -3.50 13.40 -14.18
C GLU A 123 -3.45 13.61 -15.70
N ARG A 124 -3.77 12.58 -16.50
CA ARG A 124 -3.93 12.73 -17.95
C ARG A 124 -5.05 13.71 -18.29
N ILE A 125 -6.23 13.55 -17.69
CA ILE A 125 -7.38 14.44 -17.91
C ILE A 125 -7.04 15.87 -17.50
N LYS A 126 -6.37 16.08 -16.37
CA LYS A 126 -5.89 17.40 -15.94
C LYS A 126 -4.91 18.00 -16.94
N ALA A 127 -3.95 17.22 -17.43
CA ALA A 127 -2.99 17.68 -18.42
C ALA A 127 -3.68 18.02 -19.75
N GLU A 128 -4.62 17.20 -20.21
CA GLU A 128 -5.39 17.40 -21.42
C GLU A 128 -6.31 18.62 -21.30
N THR A 129 -7.02 18.78 -20.18
CA THR A 129 -7.83 19.96 -19.87
C THR A 129 -6.96 21.21 -19.80
N LYS A 130 -5.76 21.12 -19.22
CA LYS A 130 -4.80 22.23 -19.19
C LYS A 130 -4.33 22.59 -20.60
N ARG A 131 -4.08 21.61 -21.49
CA ARG A 131 -3.73 21.84 -22.91
C ARG A 131 -4.88 22.47 -23.71
N LEU A 132 -6.11 22.03 -23.47
CA LEU A 132 -7.31 22.59 -24.09
C LEU A 132 -7.58 24.02 -23.61
N ASN A 133 -7.43 24.28 -22.31
CA ASN A 133 -7.63 25.62 -21.72
C ASN A 133 -6.44 26.56 -21.97
N SER A 134 -5.26 26.03 -22.29
CA SER A 134 -4.09 26.84 -22.56
C SER A 134 -4.04 27.41 -23.97
N ASN A 135 -5.02 27.09 -24.86
CA ASN A 135 -5.16 27.63 -26.22
C ASN A 135 -3.82 28.13 -26.79
N ASP A 136 -2.83 27.23 -26.86
CA ASP A 136 -1.63 27.56 -27.61
C ASP A 136 -2.06 27.46 -29.06
N GLU A 137 -2.12 28.62 -29.70
CA GLU A 137 -2.28 28.82 -31.13
C GLU A 137 -1.19 28.03 -31.85
N GLY A 138 -1.47 26.75 -32.04
CA GLY A 138 -0.61 25.77 -32.70
C GLY A 138 -1.44 24.77 -33.49
N ILE A 139 -2.68 25.13 -33.86
CA ILE A 139 -3.20 24.66 -35.13
C ILE A 139 -2.33 25.38 -36.15
N THR A 140 -1.26 24.73 -36.63
CA THR A 140 -0.77 25.06 -37.96
C THR A 140 -1.96 24.85 -38.88
N LYS A 141 -2.65 25.94 -39.20
CA LYS A 141 -3.58 25.99 -40.31
C LYS A 141 -2.75 25.43 -41.46
N ILE A 142 -3.10 24.24 -41.95
CA ILE A 142 -2.50 23.71 -43.17
C ILE A 142 -2.99 24.65 -44.26
N VAL A 143 -2.24 25.73 -44.46
CA VAL A 143 -2.37 26.59 -45.61
C VAL A 143 -1.59 25.86 -46.69
N PHE A 144 -2.30 25.20 -47.60
CA PHE A 144 -1.71 24.83 -48.88
C PHE A 144 -1.42 26.14 -49.61
N SER A 145 -0.22 26.69 -49.43
CA SER A 145 0.30 27.69 -50.35
C SER A 145 0.69 26.96 -51.62
N ASP A 146 -0.25 26.92 -52.55
CA ASP A 146 -0.06 26.52 -53.95
C ASP A 146 0.76 27.60 -54.66
N ASP A 147 2.07 27.61 -54.37
CA ASP A 147 3.06 28.48 -55.01
C ASP A 147 4.09 27.62 -55.77
N LEU A 148 3.60 26.59 -56.47
CA LEU A 148 4.35 25.96 -57.54
C LEU A 148 4.34 26.90 -58.75
N LYS A 149 5.45 27.61 -58.95
CA LYS A 149 5.74 28.27 -60.22
C LYS A 149 5.54 27.25 -61.34
N PRO A 150 4.84 27.59 -62.44
CA PRO A 150 4.78 26.71 -63.59
C PRO A 150 6.21 26.63 -64.16
N ASP A 151 6.90 25.51 -63.89
CA ASP A 151 8.06 25.16 -64.68
C ASP A 151 7.55 24.98 -66.11
N LYS A 152 8.16 25.73 -67.03
CA LYS A 152 7.98 25.51 -68.46
C LYS A 152 8.65 24.19 -68.78
N GLU A 153 7.93 23.10 -68.61
CA GLU A 153 8.31 21.83 -69.20
C GLU A 153 8.13 21.94 -70.73
N ASP A 154 9.22 21.71 -71.44
CA ASP A 154 9.32 21.67 -72.89
C ASP A 154 8.69 20.35 -73.36
N ASP A 155 7.43 20.41 -73.81
CA ASP A 155 6.58 19.29 -74.25
C ASP A 155 7.07 18.51 -75.49
N SER A 156 8.36 18.56 -75.82
CA SER A 156 8.85 18.09 -77.13
C SER A 156 9.46 16.70 -77.17
N LYS A 157 9.44 15.89 -76.09
CA LYS A 157 9.94 14.49 -76.13
C LYS A 157 9.27 13.53 -75.15
N GLN A 158 8.04 13.11 -75.42
CA GLN A 158 7.57 11.82 -74.90
C GLN A 158 6.89 11.01 -76.00
N LYS A 159 7.62 10.02 -76.50
CA LYS A 159 7.16 9.03 -77.48
C LYS A 159 6.36 7.97 -76.72
N GLY A 160 5.06 7.91 -76.98
CA GLY A 160 4.16 6.94 -76.35
C GLY A 160 4.55 5.50 -76.68
N SER A 161 4.45 4.63 -75.67
CA SER A 161 4.31 3.19 -75.86
C SER A 161 2.87 2.86 -75.49
N GLU A 162 2.09 2.49 -76.52
CA GLU A 162 0.81 1.80 -76.38
C GLU A 162 1.11 0.37 -75.92
N ASP A 163 0.50 -0.06 -74.82
CA ASP A 163 0.17 -1.48 -74.68
C ASP A 163 -1.11 -1.63 -73.85
N ASP A 164 -2.07 -2.30 -74.48
CA ASP A 164 -3.49 -2.38 -74.13
C ASP A 164 -3.72 -3.45 -73.07
N GLY A 165 -4.01 -3.02 -71.84
CA GLY A 165 -4.48 -3.90 -70.76
C GLY A 165 -5.96 -4.23 -70.94
N THR A 166 -6.27 -5.24 -71.74
CA THR A 166 -7.63 -5.77 -71.94
C THR A 166 -8.31 -6.20 -70.64
N ASP A 167 -9.51 -5.65 -70.44
CA ASP A 167 -10.55 -6.03 -69.48
C ASP A 167 -10.80 -7.54 -69.42
N THR A 168 -10.96 -8.07 -68.20
CA THR A 168 -11.85 -9.23 -67.99
C THR A 168 -12.59 -9.11 -66.66
N LYS A 169 -13.91 -8.97 -66.78
CA LYS A 169 -14.92 -8.96 -65.70
C LYS A 169 -15.25 -10.38 -65.21
N PRO A 170 -15.89 -10.52 -64.03
CA PRO A 170 -15.97 -11.76 -63.27
C PRO A 170 -17.17 -12.64 -63.65
N LYS A 171 -17.02 -13.96 -63.41
CA LYS A 171 -18.09 -14.87 -62.98
C LYS A 171 -17.50 -16.09 -62.28
#